data_AF-A0A8T7AC94-F1
#
_entry.id   AF-A0A8T7AC94-F1
#
_cell.length_a   1.000
_cell.length_b   1.000
_cell.length_c   1.000
_cell.angle_alpha   90.00
_cell.angle_beta   90.00
_cell.angle_gamma   90.00
#
_symmetry.space_group_name_H-M   'P 1'
#
loop_
_entity.id
_entity.type
_entity.pdbx_description
1 polymer ?
#
loop_
_entity_poly.entity_id
_entity_poly.type
_entity_poly.pdbx_seq_one_letter_code
_entity_poly.pdbx_strand_id
1 'polypeptide(L)'
;MKAVQIFSDEYLAQCAEMTPDDTARFLDEFRIIHGAKISAEKKSKLISIKIPVSLLAAFKTKAALQNERYQTKIKQLMTDWVLDKR
;
A
#
# COMPACT_ATOMS: atom_id res chain seq x y z
N MET A 1 10.95 -4.19 17.36
CA MET A 1 11.44 -5.58 17.39
C MET A 1 10.86 -6.31 16.19
N LYS A 2 11.69 -6.97 15.36
CA LYS A 2 11.17 -7.89 14.35
C LYS A 2 10.64 -9.13 15.08
N ALA A 3 9.44 -9.59 14.75
CA ALA A 3 8.92 -10.83 15.30
C ALA A 3 9.87 -11.96 14.92
N VAL A 4 10.38 -12.69 15.92
CA VAL A 4 11.20 -13.88 15.68
C VAL A 4 10.23 -15.02 15.39
N GLN A 5 10.33 -15.60 14.19
CA GLN A 5 9.57 -16.78 13.85
C GLN A 5 10.29 -18.01 14.41
N ILE A 6 9.57 -18.82 15.18
CA ILE A 6 10.08 -20.06 15.78
C ILE A 6 9.46 -21.23 15.00
N PHE A 7 10.29 -22.19 14.62
CA PHE A 7 9.88 -23.42 13.93
C PHE A 7 10.21 -24.62 14.82
N SER A 8 9.39 -25.67 14.74
CA SER A 8 9.63 -26.90 15.50
C SER A 8 10.64 -27.81 14.78
N ASP A 9 11.25 -28.73 15.52
CA ASP A 9 12.24 -29.65 14.96
C ASP A 9 11.62 -30.59 13.92
N GLU A 10 10.35 -30.98 14.11
CA GLU A 10 9.60 -31.81 13.16
C GLU A 10 9.38 -31.09 11.84
N TYR A 11 9.10 -29.78 11.90
CA TYR A 11 8.94 -28.95 10.71
C TYR A 11 10.26 -28.84 9.93
N LEU A 12 11.39 -28.65 10.64
CA LEU A 12 12.71 -28.57 10.01
C LEU A 12 13.10 -29.91 9.36
N ALA A 13 12.76 -31.04 9.98
CA ALA A 13 12.97 -32.36 9.40
C ALA A 13 12.19 -32.54 8.08
N GLN A 14 10.92 -32.11 8.04
CA GLN A 14 10.11 -32.13 6.82
C GLN A 14 10.69 -31.25 5.71
N CYS A 15 11.24 -30.08 6.07
CA CYS A 15 11.92 -29.21 5.09
C CYS A 15 13.16 -29.87 4.48
N ALA A 16 13.88 -30.70 5.24
CA ALA A 16 15.07 -31.39 4.75
C ALA A 16 14.75 -32.48 3.71
N GLU A 17 13.51 -32.98 3.68
CA GLU A 17 13.03 -34.00 2.74
C GLU A 17 12.39 -33.40 1.47
N MET A 18 12.28 -32.07 1.36
CA MET A 18 11.64 -31.42 0.22
C MET A 18 12.39 -31.68 -1.10
N THR A 19 11.63 -31.95 -2.15
CA THR A 19 12.19 -32.11 -3.49
C THR A 19 12.52 -30.75 -4.12
N PRO A 20 13.34 -30.72 -5.19
CA PRO A 20 13.57 -29.50 -5.96
C PRO A 20 12.28 -28.84 -6.47
N ASP A 21 11.29 -29.65 -6.87
CA ASP A 21 9.99 -29.15 -7.35
C ASP A 21 9.16 -28.51 -6.23
N ASP A 22 9.19 -29.09 -5.03
CA ASP A 22 8.55 -28.51 -3.85
C ASP A 22 9.20 -27.18 -3.46
N THR A 23 10.52 -27.09 -3.59
CA THR A 23 11.28 -25.86 -3.36
C THR A 23 10.90 -24.78 -4.38
N ALA A 24 10.82 -25.13 -5.66
CA ALA A 24 10.43 -24.20 -6.71
C ALA A 24 9.00 -23.67 -6.51
N ARG A 25 8.05 -24.56 -6.16
CA ARG A 25 6.67 -24.19 -5.84
C ARG A 25 6.59 -23.24 -4.65
N PHE A 26 7.29 -23.55 -3.56
CA PHE A 26 7.36 -22.68 -2.39
C PHE A 26 7.89 -21.28 -2.74
N LEU A 27 8.96 -21.19 -3.53
CA LEU A 27 9.53 -19.90 -3.91
C LEU A 27 8.58 -19.06 -4.77
N ASP A 28 7.81 -19.70 -5.66
CA ASP A 28 6.82 -18.97 -6.47
C ASP A 28 5.63 -18.50 -5.64
N GLU A 29 5.11 -19.35 -4.76
CA GLU A 29 4.04 -18.99 -3.82
C GLU A 29 4.49 -17.86 -2.87
N PHE A 30 5.70 -17.98 -2.32
CA PHE A 30 6.32 -16.95 -1.49
C PHE A 30 6.47 -15.64 -2.27
N ARG A 31 6.90 -15.70 -3.53
CA ARG A 31 7.00 -14.53 -4.41
C ARG A 31 5.62 -13.91 -4.67
N ILE A 32 4.56 -14.68 -4.81
CA ILE A 32 3.19 -14.14 -5.00
C ILE A 32 2.73 -13.41 -3.73
N ILE A 33 2.89 -14.06 -2.56
CA ILE A 33 2.51 -13.51 -1.25
C ILE A 33 3.27 -12.21 -0.94
N HIS A 34 4.58 -12.18 -1.23
CA HIS A 34 5.44 -11.04 -0.94
C HIS A 34 5.51 -10.02 -2.08
N GLY A 35 5.28 -10.42 -3.32
CA GLY A 35 5.22 -9.56 -4.51
C GLY A 35 4.03 -8.62 -4.47
N ALA A 36 2.88 -9.09 -3.94
CA ALA A 36 1.73 -8.24 -3.66
C ALA A 36 2.03 -7.11 -2.65
N LYS A 37 3.06 -7.26 -1.79
CA LYS A 37 3.52 -6.18 -0.89
C LYS A 37 4.50 -5.21 -1.56
N ILE A 38 5.20 -5.63 -2.61
CA ILE A 38 6.17 -4.79 -3.34
C ILE A 38 5.45 -3.89 -4.35
N SER A 39 4.34 -4.35 -4.92
CA SER A 39 3.44 -3.49 -5.70
C SER A 39 2.41 -2.81 -4.78
N ALA A 40 2.60 -1.51 -4.53
CA ALA A 40 1.54 -0.57 -4.18
C ALA A 40 1.13 -0.34 -2.71
N GLU A 41 1.99 -0.59 -1.72
CA GLU A 41 1.88 0.19 -0.46
C GLU A 41 2.49 1.58 -0.64
N LYS A 42 1.65 2.42 -1.23
CA LYS A 42 1.69 3.88 -1.35
C LYS A 42 1.98 4.54 0.00
N LYS A 43 3.23 4.53 0.45
CA LYS A 43 3.66 5.36 1.57
C LYS A 43 3.34 6.80 1.22
N SER A 44 2.35 7.36 1.91
CA SER A 44 1.98 8.76 1.74
C SER A 44 3.06 9.61 2.39
N LYS A 45 3.67 10.52 1.63
CA LYS A 45 4.59 11.52 2.15
C LYS A 45 3.79 12.75 2.55
N LEU A 46 3.98 13.24 3.78
CA LEU A 46 3.40 14.52 4.18
C LEU A 46 4.05 15.64 3.35
N ILE A 47 3.21 16.50 2.77
CA ILE A 47 3.64 17.71 2.08
C ILE A 47 3.16 18.93 2.87
N SER A 48 3.98 19.97 2.89
CA SER A 48 3.59 21.29 3.39
C SER A 48 3.28 22.18 2.20
N ILE A 49 2.09 22.78 2.19
CA ILE A 49 1.65 23.71 1.15
C ILE A 49 0.96 24.91 1.81
N LYS A 50 1.31 26.12 1.37
CA LYS A 50 0.62 27.34 1.80
C LYS A 50 -0.58 27.58 0.87
N ILE A 51 -1.77 27.68 1.45
CA ILE A 51 -3.03 27.92 0.74
C ILE A 51 -3.74 29.09 1.43
N PRO A 52 -4.31 30.05 0.69
CA PRO A 52 -5.14 31.10 1.28
C PRO A 52 -6.25 30.52 2.16
N VAL A 53 -6.45 31.10 3.34
CA VAL A 53 -7.39 30.58 4.35
C VAL A 53 -8.82 30.50 3.81
N SER A 54 -9.27 31.56 3.11
CA SER A 54 -10.59 31.63 2.48
C SER A 54 -10.80 30.51 1.45
N LEU A 55 -9.78 30.24 0.64
CA LEU A 55 -9.83 29.18 -0.37
C LEU A 55 -9.91 27.80 0.29
N LEU A 56 -9.08 27.52 1.30
CA LEU A 56 -9.11 26.24 2.00
C LEU A 56 -10.46 26.01 2.71
N ALA A 57 -11.04 27.06 3.30
CA ALA A 57 -12.36 26.98 3.92
C ALA A 57 -13.44 26.65 2.88
N ALA A 58 -13.51 27.39 1.78
CA ALA A 58 -14.46 27.15 0.70
C ALA A 58 -14.30 25.73 0.10
N PHE A 59 -13.06 25.28 -0.09
CA PHE A 59 -12.77 23.95 -0.61
C PHE A 59 -13.26 22.84 0.33
N LYS A 60 -13.03 22.97 1.64
CA LYS A 60 -13.54 22.03 2.66
C LYS A 60 -15.05 21.97 2.65
N THR A 61 -15.74 23.12 2.61
CA THR A 61 -17.20 23.18 2.55
C THR A 61 -17.73 22.48 1.30
N LYS A 62 -17.13 22.76 0.13
CA LYS A 62 -17.53 22.13 -1.13
C LYS A 62 -17.34 20.61 -1.13
N ALA A 63 -16.23 20.12 -0.59
CA ALA A 63 -15.99 18.68 -0.46
C ALA A 63 -17.01 18.02 0.49
N ALA A 64 -17.34 18.67 1.60
CA ALA A 64 -18.35 18.18 2.54
C ALA A 64 -19.74 18.09 1.90
N LEU A 65 -20.13 19.09 1.09
CA LEU A 65 -21.39 19.06 0.31
C LEU A 65 -21.43 17.89 -0.69
N GLN A 66 -20.28 17.38 -1.12
CA GLN A 66 -20.14 16.21 -1.98
C GLN A 66 -19.95 14.89 -1.21
N ASN A 67 -20.17 14.91 0.11
CA ASN A 67 -19.94 13.76 1.01
C ASN A 67 -18.51 13.19 0.95
N GLU A 68 -17.52 14.04 0.68
CA GLU A 68 -16.11 13.64 0.57
C GLU A 68 -15.20 14.41 1.54
N ARG A 69 -14.17 13.74 2.09
CA ARG A 69 -13.10 14.43 2.82
C ARG A 69 -12.26 15.25 1.86
N TYR A 70 -11.97 16.50 2.21
CA TYR A 70 -11.21 17.41 1.33
C TYR A 70 -9.83 16.85 0.93
N GLN A 71 -9.15 16.07 1.80
CA GLN A 71 -7.88 15.43 1.43
C GLN A 71 -8.04 14.35 0.36
N THR A 72 -9.18 13.66 0.32
CA THR A 72 -9.49 12.70 -0.75
C THR A 72 -9.70 13.44 -2.06
N LYS A 73 -10.42 14.57 -2.03
CA LYS A 73 -10.59 15.42 -3.21
C LYS A 73 -9.26 15.96 -3.75
N ILE A 74 -8.34 16.38 -2.88
CA ILE A 74 -6.98 16.79 -3.29
C ILE A 74 -6.27 15.64 -4.00
N LYS A 75 -6.29 14.43 -3.42
CA LYS A 75 -5.68 13.24 -4.03
C LYS A 75 -6.30 12.89 -5.37
N GLN A 76 -7.62 13.03 -5.50
CA GLN A 76 -8.33 12.84 -6.76
C GLN A 76 -7.85 13.86 -7.79
N LEU A 77 -7.89 15.16 -7.48
CA LEU A 77 -7.44 16.21 -8.40
C LEU A 77 -5.98 16.01 -8.85
N MET A 78 -5.09 15.63 -7.93
CA MET A 78 -3.70 15.31 -8.28
C MET A 78 -3.62 14.12 -9.24
N THR A 79 -4.41 13.07 -8.98
CA THR A 79 -4.41 11.85 -9.80
C THR A 79 -4.97 12.14 -11.19
N ASP A 80 -6.11 12.82 -11.25
CA ASP A 80 -6.78 13.16 -12.51
C ASP A 80 -5.89 14.07 -13.36
N TRP A 81 -5.19 15.01 -12.74
CA TRP A 81 -4.22 15.88 -13.41
C TRP A 81 -3.01 15.11 -13.97
N VAL A 82 -2.41 14.17 -13.21
CA VAL A 82 -1.27 13.37 -13.69
C VAL A 82 -1.68 12.40 -14.80
N LEU A 83 -2.90 11.88 -14.75
CA LEU A 83 -3.40 10.86 -15.68
C LEU A 83 -4.17 11.44 -16.87
N ASP A 84 -4.17 12.77 -17.06
CA ASP A 84 -4.90 13.50 -18.10
C ASP A 84 -6.38 13.09 -18.22
N LYS A 85 -7.01 12.77 -17.08
CA LYS A 85 -8.44 12.45 -17.04
C LYS A 85 -9.22 13.76 -17.13
N ARG A 86 -9.74 14.04 -18.32
CA ARG A 86 -10.65 15.16 -18.59
C ARG A 86 -12.01 14.94 -17.96
#